data_AF-A0A1G8ZP12-F1
#
_entry.id   AF-A0A1G8ZP12-F1
#
_cell.length_a   1.000
_cell.length_b   1.000
_cell.length_c   1.000
_cell.angle_alpha   90.00
_cell.angle_beta   90.00
_cell.angle_gamma   90.00
#
_symmetry.space_group_name_H-M   'P 1'
#
loop_
_entity.id
_entity.type
_entity.pdbx_description
1 polymer ?
#
loop_
_entity_poly.entity_id
_entity_poly.type
_entity_poly.pdbx_seq_one_letter_code
_entity_poly.pdbx_strand_id
1 'polypeptide(L)'
;MQKGIDGAPDFTAAAAALNSNTDDLSAAIASVYGTAAGDAFKPIWSSHIGYFVDYVKATAAKDEAGRQNAVAELEDYRMKQAEFFHSANPAYFETAAIAEGLKMHIGHLLDTFNSYVNKDYTNAYSFERTAYSHMFMTASELTGGIVAQFPDKFHGKTDAAPEMTTISMKKGSTAVTVNGTTSQMDVTPVMKDGSTFIPLRYLGEAIGVDITWDNTKKTLWIKDRDNTAVFRAGQSYMELNGERKNIGAPVFLDSGRVQVPVRFIAELLGWDVKWLPGDGTITLTKAMDATMVHSH
;
A
#
# COMPACT_ATOMS: atom_id res chain seq x y z
N MET A 1 9.10 13.20 -10.42
CA MET A 1 8.85 13.34 -11.87
C MET A 1 8.07 14.61 -12.22
N GLN A 2 6.89 14.87 -11.63
CA GLN A 2 6.08 16.09 -11.86
C GLN A 2 6.89 17.40 -11.74
N LYS A 3 7.57 17.60 -10.60
CA LYS A 3 8.47 18.76 -10.40
C LYS A 3 9.53 18.93 -11.50
N GLY A 4 10.00 17.82 -12.09
CA GLY A 4 11.00 17.84 -13.14
C GLY A 4 10.42 18.30 -14.48
N ILE A 5 9.23 17.82 -14.87
CA ILE A 5 8.58 18.24 -16.12
C ILE A 5 8.06 19.68 -16.03
N ASP A 6 7.63 20.12 -14.84
CA ASP A 6 7.14 21.47 -14.60
C ASP A 6 8.26 22.50 -14.43
N GLY A 7 9.52 22.06 -14.36
CA GLY A 7 10.67 22.94 -14.07
C GLY A 7 10.57 23.62 -12.70
N ALA A 8 9.99 22.93 -11.72
CA ALA A 8 9.70 23.51 -10.41
C ALA A 8 11.00 23.86 -9.65
N PRO A 9 11.05 25.02 -8.97
CA PRO A 9 12.27 25.50 -8.30
C PRO A 9 12.73 24.60 -7.15
N ASP A 10 11.83 23.77 -6.61
CA ASP A 10 12.08 22.84 -5.53
C ASP A 10 12.42 21.41 -6.02
N PHE A 11 12.65 21.21 -7.32
CA PHE A 11 13.09 19.92 -7.87
C PHE A 11 14.38 19.42 -7.22
N THR A 12 15.39 20.30 -7.06
CA THR A 12 16.68 19.93 -6.45
C THR A 12 16.51 19.46 -5.01
N ALA A 13 15.63 20.11 -4.24
CA ALA A 13 15.34 19.70 -2.87
C ALA A 13 14.64 18.33 -2.83
N ALA A 14 13.72 18.07 -3.75
CA ALA A 14 13.06 16.76 -3.86
C ALA A 14 14.05 15.65 -4.26
N ALA A 15 14.96 15.91 -5.19
CA ALA A 15 16.01 14.97 -5.58
C ALA A 15 16.98 14.68 -4.43
N ALA A 16 17.35 15.70 -3.66
CA ALA A 16 18.19 15.53 -2.46
C ALA A 16 17.53 14.65 -1.40
N ALA A 17 16.21 14.79 -1.18
CA ALA A 17 15.47 13.93 -0.26
C ALA A 17 15.49 12.45 -0.69
N LEU A 18 15.34 12.16 -1.99
CA LEU A 18 15.44 10.79 -2.51
C LEU A 18 16.84 10.19 -2.31
N ASN A 19 17.89 11.00 -2.45
CA ASN A 19 19.26 10.55 -2.20
C ASN A 19 19.50 10.29 -0.71
N SER A 20 18.97 11.14 0.19
CA SER A 20 19.02 10.88 1.63
C SER A 20 18.34 9.56 1.99
N ASN A 21 17.16 9.29 1.42
CA ASN A 21 16.47 8.01 1.63
C ASN A 21 17.28 6.82 1.09
N THR A 22 18.02 7.02 0.00
CA THR A 22 18.94 6.00 -0.54
C THR A 22 20.06 5.68 0.43
N ASP A 23 20.62 6.71 1.08
CA ASP A 23 21.65 6.52 2.13
C ASP A 23 21.09 5.73 3.31
N ASP A 24 19.90 6.09 3.79
CA ASP A 24 19.23 5.42 4.90
C ASP A 24 18.91 3.95 4.60
N LEU A 25 18.38 3.65 3.40
CA LEU A 25 18.11 2.28 2.96
C LEU A 25 19.39 1.46 2.81
N SER A 26 20.45 2.05 2.26
CA SER A 26 21.74 1.38 2.12
C SER A 26 22.36 1.05 3.48
N ALA A 27 22.23 1.95 4.46
CA ALA A 27 22.65 1.72 5.83
C ALA A 27 21.81 0.61 6.50
N ALA A 28 20.50 0.57 6.25
CA ALA A 28 19.64 -0.50 6.74
C ALA A 28 20.05 -1.86 6.17
N ILE A 29 20.29 -1.97 4.87
CA ILE A 29 20.81 -3.19 4.24
C ILE A 29 22.17 -3.58 4.83
N ALA A 30 23.08 -2.63 5.02
CA ALA A 30 24.38 -2.87 5.65
C ALA A 30 24.27 -3.41 7.07
N SER A 31 23.28 -2.96 7.84
CA SER A 31 23.05 -3.43 9.22
C SER A 31 22.67 -4.93 9.28
N VAL A 32 22.00 -5.42 8.23
CA VAL A 32 21.51 -6.80 8.16
C VAL A 32 22.52 -7.73 7.49
N TYR A 33 23.01 -7.33 6.32
CA TYR A 33 23.84 -8.15 5.42
C TYR A 33 25.33 -7.76 5.41
N GLY A 34 25.72 -6.75 6.18
CA GLY A 34 27.09 -6.25 6.27
C GLY A 34 27.40 -5.12 5.29
N THR A 35 28.45 -4.35 5.57
CA THR A 35 28.83 -3.14 4.82
C THR A 35 28.98 -3.37 3.32
N ALA A 36 29.59 -4.49 2.91
CA ALA A 36 29.76 -4.82 1.50
C ALA A 36 28.42 -4.94 0.74
N ALA A 37 27.37 -5.44 1.39
CA ALA A 37 26.04 -5.52 0.80
C ALA A 37 25.39 -4.13 0.67
N GLY A 38 25.55 -3.26 1.67
CA GLY A 38 25.09 -1.86 1.57
C GLY A 38 25.81 -1.08 0.46
N ASP A 39 27.13 -1.26 0.34
CA ASP A 39 27.94 -0.64 -0.71
C ASP A 39 27.57 -1.12 -2.12
N ALA A 40 27.18 -2.40 -2.26
CA ALA A 40 26.68 -2.95 -3.51
C ALA A 40 25.24 -2.50 -3.82
N PHE A 41 24.38 -2.42 -2.81
CA PHE A 41 22.98 -1.99 -2.95
C PHE A 41 22.87 -0.55 -3.42
N LYS A 42 23.64 0.37 -2.80
CA LYS A 42 23.52 1.81 -3.02
C LYS A 42 23.56 2.25 -4.50
N PRO A 43 24.58 1.87 -5.31
CA PRO A 43 24.64 2.28 -6.70
C PRO A 43 23.52 1.66 -7.55
N ILE A 44 23.10 0.42 -7.26
CA ILE A 44 21.96 -0.23 -7.93
C ILE A 44 20.68 0.53 -7.61
N TRP A 45 20.41 0.80 -6.34
CA TRP A 45 19.24 1.56 -5.92
C TRP A 45 19.26 2.98 -6.47
N SER A 46 20.36 3.72 -6.40
CA SER A 46 20.36 5.12 -6.86
C SER A 46 20.15 5.28 -8.39
N SER A 47 20.47 4.27 -9.20
CA SER A 47 20.45 4.40 -10.67
C SER A 47 19.03 4.64 -11.21
N HIS A 48 18.01 3.98 -10.65
CA HIS A 48 16.63 4.14 -11.13
C HIS A 48 16.11 5.57 -10.97
N ILE A 49 16.56 6.31 -9.96
CA ILE A 49 16.21 7.73 -9.79
C ILE A 49 16.69 8.52 -11.02
N GLY A 50 17.92 8.25 -11.46
CA GLY A 50 18.49 8.83 -12.68
C GLY A 50 17.69 8.45 -13.92
N TYR A 51 17.33 7.19 -14.07
CA TYR A 51 16.56 6.71 -15.22
C TYR A 51 15.16 7.33 -15.31
N PHE A 52 14.47 7.53 -14.19
CA PHE A 52 13.20 8.29 -14.17
C PHE A 52 13.42 9.76 -14.53
N VAL A 53 14.52 10.38 -14.09
CA VAL A 53 14.86 11.76 -14.50
C VAL A 53 15.13 11.84 -15.99
N ASP A 54 15.81 10.85 -16.57
CA ASP A 54 16.09 10.81 -18.01
C ASP A 54 14.81 10.59 -18.82
N TYR A 55 13.89 9.73 -18.34
CA TYR A 55 12.55 9.60 -18.93
C TYR A 55 11.79 10.94 -18.95
N VAL A 56 11.85 11.70 -17.85
CA VAL A 56 11.23 13.03 -17.75
C VAL A 56 11.85 14.01 -18.74
N LYS A 57 13.19 14.07 -18.82
CA LYS A 57 13.91 14.95 -19.77
C LYS A 57 13.58 14.60 -21.22
N ALA A 58 13.59 13.31 -21.57
CA ALA A 58 13.25 12.83 -22.91
C ALA A 58 11.80 13.17 -23.27
N THR A 59 10.88 13.04 -22.31
CA THR A 59 9.47 13.46 -22.49
C THR A 59 9.37 14.96 -22.77
N ALA A 60 10.07 15.80 -22.00
CA ALA A 60 10.10 17.25 -22.22
C ALA A 60 10.65 17.62 -23.60
N ALA A 61 11.68 16.89 -24.06
CA ALA A 61 12.31 17.06 -25.37
C ALA A 61 11.49 16.44 -26.54
N LYS A 62 10.38 15.74 -26.25
CA LYS A 62 9.63 14.93 -27.22
C LYS A 62 10.50 13.88 -27.93
N ASP A 63 11.49 13.36 -27.22
CA ASP A 63 12.44 12.36 -27.69
C ASP A 63 11.95 10.96 -27.31
N GLU A 64 11.26 10.29 -28.24
CA GLU A 64 10.74 8.95 -28.00
C GLU A 64 11.85 7.90 -27.84
N ALA A 65 12.96 8.04 -28.58
CA ALA A 65 14.09 7.12 -28.46
C ALA A 65 14.73 7.25 -27.06
N GLY A 66 14.89 8.47 -26.57
CA GLY A 66 15.34 8.74 -25.20
C GLY A 66 14.41 8.13 -24.14
N ARG A 67 13.08 8.23 -24.32
CA ARG A 67 12.13 7.59 -23.39
C ARG A 67 12.27 6.07 -23.40
N GLN A 68 12.38 5.45 -24.57
CA GLN A 68 12.55 4.00 -24.70
C GLN A 68 13.86 3.53 -24.08
N ASN A 69 14.95 4.30 -24.25
CA ASN A 69 16.22 4.02 -23.62
C ASN A 69 16.12 4.07 -22.08
N ALA A 70 15.47 5.09 -21.52
CA ALA A 70 15.27 5.18 -20.07
C ALA A 70 14.43 4.02 -19.51
N VAL A 71 13.42 3.53 -20.27
CA VAL A 71 12.66 2.33 -19.90
C VAL A 71 13.52 1.07 -19.95
N ALA A 72 14.40 0.93 -20.94
CA ALA A 72 15.32 -0.20 -21.02
C ALA A 72 16.33 -0.21 -19.86
N GLU A 73 16.82 0.96 -19.44
CA GLU A 73 17.67 1.09 -18.25
C GLU A 73 16.93 0.76 -16.94
N LEU A 74 15.64 1.14 -16.84
CA LEU A 74 14.79 0.73 -15.72
C LEU A 74 14.58 -0.80 -15.68
N GLU A 75 14.50 -1.45 -16.85
CA GLU A 75 14.39 -2.90 -16.97
C GLU A 75 15.69 -3.61 -16.55
N ASP A 76 16.85 -3.05 -16.90
CA ASP A 76 18.14 -3.57 -16.44
C ASP A 76 18.32 -3.37 -14.92
N TYR A 77 17.94 -2.19 -14.39
CA TYR A 77 17.88 -1.94 -12.95
C TYR A 77 17.01 -2.97 -12.22
N ARG A 78 15.82 -3.25 -12.74
CA ARG A 78 14.86 -4.20 -12.18
C ARG A 78 15.49 -5.57 -11.97
N MET A 79 16.20 -6.06 -13.00
CA MET A 79 16.88 -7.36 -12.93
C MET A 79 18.06 -7.34 -11.95
N LYS A 80 18.92 -6.32 -12.00
CA LYS A 80 20.06 -6.18 -11.07
C LYS A 80 19.62 -6.11 -9.61
N GLN A 81 18.54 -5.37 -9.33
CA GLN A 81 17.99 -5.25 -7.99
C GLN A 81 17.39 -6.56 -7.49
N ALA A 82 16.69 -7.29 -8.37
CA ALA A 82 16.15 -8.61 -8.05
C ALA A 82 17.25 -9.65 -7.79
N GLU A 83 18.29 -9.68 -8.63
CA GLU A 83 19.46 -10.55 -8.45
C GLU A 83 20.21 -10.24 -7.15
N PHE A 84 20.34 -8.95 -6.80
CA PHE A 84 20.92 -8.55 -5.53
C PHE A 84 20.15 -9.18 -4.35
N PHE A 85 18.83 -9.01 -4.30
CA PHE A 85 18.02 -9.56 -3.20
C PHE A 85 18.03 -11.10 -3.19
N HIS A 86 17.91 -11.75 -4.35
CA HIS A 86 18.03 -13.21 -4.44
C HIS A 86 19.40 -13.69 -3.93
N SER A 87 20.50 -13.03 -4.33
CA SER A 87 21.83 -13.42 -3.86
C SER A 87 22.01 -13.27 -2.35
N ALA A 88 21.34 -12.29 -1.75
CA ALA A 88 21.36 -12.05 -0.31
C ALA A 88 20.51 -13.07 0.46
N ASN A 89 19.38 -13.50 -0.12
CA ASN A 89 18.43 -14.40 0.54
C ASN A 89 17.70 -15.35 -0.44
N PRO A 90 18.41 -16.33 -1.01
CA PRO A 90 17.88 -17.14 -2.10
C PRO A 90 16.76 -18.10 -1.68
N ALA A 91 16.55 -18.29 -0.38
CA ALA A 91 15.49 -19.16 0.14
C ALA A 91 14.11 -18.50 0.16
N TYR A 92 14.06 -17.17 0.19
CA TYR A 92 12.81 -16.42 0.33
C TYR A 92 12.60 -15.39 -0.79
N PHE A 93 13.65 -15.07 -1.55
CA PHE A 93 13.61 -14.06 -2.60
C PHE A 93 13.89 -14.70 -3.96
N GLU A 94 12.84 -15.03 -4.70
CA GLU A 94 12.96 -15.50 -6.07
C GLU A 94 13.18 -14.32 -7.02
N THR A 95 14.24 -14.37 -7.84
CA THR A 95 14.57 -13.28 -8.78
C THR A 95 13.38 -12.90 -9.66
N ALA A 96 12.66 -13.88 -10.20
CA ALA A 96 11.53 -13.63 -11.08
C ALA A 96 10.38 -12.89 -10.37
N ALA A 97 10.08 -13.25 -9.12
CA ALA A 97 9.00 -12.64 -8.34
C ALA A 97 9.32 -11.18 -7.99
N ILE A 98 10.53 -10.93 -7.48
CA ILE A 98 10.97 -9.56 -7.15
C ILE A 98 11.01 -8.70 -8.41
N ALA A 99 11.53 -9.25 -9.50
CA ALA A 99 11.62 -8.51 -10.74
C ALA A 99 10.22 -8.18 -11.27
N GLU A 100 9.21 -9.07 -11.18
CA GLU A 100 7.84 -8.75 -11.59
C GLU A 100 7.19 -7.70 -10.68
N GLY A 101 7.41 -7.77 -9.36
CA GLY A 101 6.99 -6.72 -8.42
C GLY A 101 7.57 -5.35 -8.80
N LEU A 102 8.88 -5.28 -9.02
CA LEU A 102 9.52 -4.04 -9.45
C LEU A 102 8.99 -3.54 -10.81
N LYS A 103 8.69 -4.43 -11.75
CA LYS A 103 8.07 -4.07 -13.05
C LYS A 103 6.72 -3.38 -12.85
N MET A 104 5.85 -3.95 -12.02
CA MET A 104 4.54 -3.38 -11.71
C MET A 104 4.68 -2.01 -11.04
N HIS A 105 5.62 -1.85 -10.10
CA HIS A 105 5.87 -0.56 -9.45
C HIS A 105 6.36 0.51 -10.43
N ILE A 106 7.37 0.18 -11.24
CA ILE A 106 7.90 1.07 -12.28
C ILE A 106 6.78 1.47 -13.26
N GLY A 107 5.96 0.50 -13.68
CA GLY A 107 4.79 0.74 -14.53
C GLY A 107 3.84 1.79 -13.95
N HIS A 108 3.40 1.62 -12.70
CA HIS A 108 2.52 2.60 -12.05
C HIS A 108 3.14 4.01 -11.94
N LEU A 109 4.45 4.11 -11.73
CA LEU A 109 5.14 5.41 -11.71
C LEU A 109 5.15 6.08 -13.09
N LEU A 110 5.44 5.31 -14.15
CA LEU A 110 5.40 5.81 -15.52
C LEU A 110 3.96 6.19 -15.92
N ASP A 111 2.96 5.40 -15.56
CA ASP A 111 1.55 5.68 -15.84
C ASP A 111 1.06 6.92 -15.10
N THR A 112 1.46 7.09 -13.83
CA THR A 112 1.21 8.31 -13.06
C THR A 112 1.76 9.54 -13.78
N PHE A 113 3.02 9.46 -14.22
CA PHE A 113 3.68 10.57 -14.91
C PHE A 113 3.06 10.86 -16.28
N ASN A 114 2.81 9.83 -17.09
CA ASN A 114 2.23 9.99 -18.42
C ASN A 114 0.80 10.56 -18.33
N SER A 115 -0.01 10.09 -17.37
CA SER A 115 -1.34 10.64 -17.11
C SER A 115 -1.26 12.11 -16.71
N TYR A 116 -0.31 12.48 -15.84
CA TYR A 116 -0.08 13.86 -15.45
C TYR A 116 0.28 14.76 -16.64
N VAL A 117 1.22 14.35 -17.49
CA VAL A 117 1.63 15.09 -18.70
C VAL A 117 0.47 15.25 -19.67
N ASN A 118 -0.38 14.23 -19.79
CA ASN A 118 -1.59 14.24 -20.61
C ASN A 118 -2.75 15.01 -19.97
N LYS A 119 -2.56 15.60 -18.78
CA LYS A 119 -3.58 16.32 -17.98
C LYS A 119 -4.76 15.44 -17.56
N ASP A 120 -4.58 14.13 -17.54
CA ASP A 120 -5.51 13.18 -16.98
C ASP A 120 -5.23 13.00 -15.48
N TYR A 121 -5.60 14.02 -14.71
CA TYR A 121 -5.31 14.06 -13.28
C TYR A 121 -6.07 12.99 -12.48
N THR A 122 -7.24 12.56 -12.96
CA THR A 122 -8.02 11.50 -12.31
C THR A 122 -7.22 10.21 -12.28
N ASN A 123 -6.69 9.80 -13.44
CA ASN A 123 -5.86 8.60 -13.52
C ASN A 123 -4.48 8.83 -12.90
N ALA A 124 -3.88 10.02 -13.02
CA ALA A 124 -2.61 10.33 -12.35
C ALA A 124 -2.69 10.10 -10.83
N TYR A 125 -3.71 10.64 -10.15
CA TYR A 125 -3.89 10.42 -8.71
C TYR A 125 -4.29 8.99 -8.36
N SER A 126 -4.97 8.29 -9.26
CA SER A 126 -5.28 6.87 -9.06
C SER A 126 -4.00 6.03 -9.08
N PHE A 127 -3.18 6.17 -10.12
CA PHE A 127 -1.92 5.45 -10.25
C PHE A 127 -0.90 5.84 -9.17
N GLU A 128 -0.87 7.10 -8.74
CA GLU A 128 -0.01 7.55 -7.65
C GLU A 128 -0.32 6.81 -6.35
N ARG A 129 -1.62 6.70 -6.01
CA ARG A 129 -2.06 5.92 -4.83
C ARG A 129 -1.74 4.43 -4.97
N THR A 130 -1.90 3.87 -6.16
CA THR A 130 -1.54 2.47 -6.43
C THR A 130 -0.03 2.25 -6.29
N ALA A 131 0.80 3.13 -6.86
CA ALA A 131 2.26 3.07 -6.74
C ALA A 131 2.70 3.18 -5.28
N TYR A 132 2.10 4.10 -4.51
CA TYR A 132 2.35 4.27 -3.08
C TYR A 132 1.97 3.02 -2.29
N SER A 133 0.75 2.48 -2.48
CA SER A 133 0.30 1.26 -1.81
C SER A 133 1.19 0.06 -2.13
N HIS A 134 1.63 -0.05 -3.39
CA HIS A 134 2.48 -1.14 -3.82
C HIS A 134 3.82 -1.16 -3.08
N MET A 135 4.41 -0.01 -2.79
CA MET A 135 5.66 0.06 -2.01
C MET A 135 5.53 -0.50 -0.60
N PHE A 136 4.36 -0.41 0.05
CA PHE A 136 4.13 -1.04 1.35
C PHE A 136 4.08 -2.56 1.25
N MET A 137 3.45 -3.08 0.19
CA MET A 137 3.44 -4.52 -0.06
C MET A 137 4.86 -5.03 -0.31
N THR A 138 5.62 -4.37 -1.18
CA THR A 138 7.02 -4.72 -1.44
C THR A 138 7.88 -4.63 -0.17
N ALA A 139 7.72 -3.59 0.65
CA ALA A 139 8.45 -3.45 1.91
C ALA A 139 8.10 -4.57 2.90
N SER A 140 6.83 -4.98 2.95
CA SER A 140 6.37 -6.10 3.78
C SER A 140 7.01 -7.42 3.34
N GLU A 141 7.02 -7.71 2.04
CA GLU A 141 7.64 -8.92 1.48
C GLU A 141 9.14 -8.98 1.77
N LEU A 142 9.86 -7.89 1.52
CA LEU A 142 11.29 -7.79 1.81
C LEU A 142 11.58 -7.94 3.31
N THR A 143 10.78 -7.31 4.16
CA THR A 143 10.96 -7.44 5.62
C THR A 143 10.69 -8.88 6.07
N GLY A 144 9.62 -9.51 5.57
CA GLY A 144 9.27 -10.89 5.89
C GLY A 144 10.38 -11.87 5.52
N GLY A 145 10.94 -11.78 4.30
CA GLY A 145 12.06 -12.62 3.90
C GLY A 145 13.33 -12.39 4.73
N ILE A 146 13.66 -11.13 5.04
CA ILE A 146 14.81 -10.78 5.89
C ILE A 146 14.66 -11.37 7.30
N VAL A 147 13.48 -11.22 7.90
CA VAL A 147 13.17 -11.76 9.24
C VAL A 147 13.25 -13.28 9.22
N ALA A 148 12.71 -13.93 8.19
CA ALA A 148 12.73 -15.38 8.04
C ALA A 148 14.17 -15.93 7.87
N GLN A 149 15.09 -15.16 7.29
CA GLN A 149 16.49 -15.53 7.17
C GLN A 149 17.28 -15.32 8.48
N PHE A 150 16.95 -14.30 9.27
CA PHE A 150 17.65 -13.98 10.52
C PHE A 150 16.74 -13.93 11.75
N PRO A 151 16.04 -15.03 12.09
CA PRO A 151 15.10 -15.05 13.19
C PRO A 151 15.74 -14.63 14.51
N ASP A 152 17.00 -15.01 14.80
CA ASP A 152 17.67 -14.62 16.05
C ASP A 152 18.02 -13.12 16.13
N LYS A 153 18.18 -12.43 15.00
CA LYS A 153 18.46 -10.98 14.96
C LYS A 153 17.21 -10.15 15.25
N PHE A 154 16.05 -10.67 14.88
CA PHE A 154 14.79 -9.92 14.93
C PHE A 154 13.84 -10.44 16.01
N HIS A 155 13.96 -11.70 16.42
CA HIS A 155 13.16 -12.37 17.44
C HIS A 155 14.07 -12.82 18.60
N GLY A 156 14.31 -11.94 19.58
CA GLY A 156 14.90 -12.35 20.86
C GLY A 156 14.01 -13.37 21.58
N LYS A 157 14.60 -14.23 22.42
CA LYS A 157 13.93 -15.34 23.15
C LYS A 157 12.49 -15.05 23.60
N THR A 158 11.62 -15.98 23.17
CA THR A 158 10.33 -16.45 23.74
C THR A 158 9.07 -15.59 23.58
N ASP A 159 8.05 -16.22 22.99
CA ASP A 159 6.60 -15.96 23.04
C ASP A 159 6.00 -14.85 22.14
N ALA A 160 6.44 -14.72 20.89
CA ALA A 160 5.78 -13.83 19.93
C ALA A 160 4.43 -14.40 19.45
N ALA A 161 3.35 -13.68 19.75
CA ALA A 161 2.05 -13.85 19.11
C ALA A 161 2.18 -13.75 17.57
N PRO A 162 1.29 -14.40 16.79
CA PRO A 162 1.33 -14.36 15.32
C PRO A 162 1.41 -12.92 14.82
N GLU A 163 2.13 -12.67 13.71
CA GLU A 163 2.21 -11.34 13.11
C GLU A 163 0.78 -10.84 12.81
N MET A 164 0.39 -9.70 13.37
CA MET A 164 -0.96 -9.16 13.24
C MET A 164 -0.94 -7.92 12.33
N THR A 165 -1.79 -7.90 11.31
CA THR A 165 -2.19 -6.62 10.70
C THR A 165 -2.97 -5.82 11.73
N THR A 166 -2.62 -4.56 11.94
CA THR A 166 -3.25 -3.68 12.94
C THR A 166 -3.76 -2.40 12.28
N ILE A 167 -5.05 -2.10 12.48
CA ILE A 167 -5.68 -0.85 12.08
C ILE A 167 -6.16 -0.15 13.35
N SER A 168 -5.72 1.08 13.58
CA SER A 168 -6.12 1.91 14.72
C SER A 168 -6.80 3.19 14.25
N MET A 169 -7.93 3.51 14.84
CA MET A 169 -8.70 4.73 14.57
C MET A 169 -9.23 5.30 15.87
N LYS A 170 -9.41 6.60 15.95
CA LYS A 170 -9.95 7.26 17.15
C LYS A 170 -11.28 7.96 16.86
N LYS A 171 -12.24 7.82 17.77
CA LYS A 171 -13.53 8.54 17.70
C LYS A 171 -13.29 10.05 17.55
N GLY A 172 -13.98 10.67 16.58
CA GLY A 172 -13.88 12.11 16.32
C GLY A 172 -12.53 12.56 15.75
N SER A 173 -11.62 11.63 15.45
CA SER A 173 -10.37 11.88 14.74
C SER A 173 -10.48 11.36 13.32
N THR A 174 -9.89 12.10 12.39
CA THR A 174 -9.69 11.66 11.01
C THR A 174 -8.43 10.80 10.86
N ALA A 175 -7.55 10.75 11.86
CA ALA A 175 -6.35 9.93 11.78
C ALA A 175 -6.70 8.43 11.82
N VAL A 176 -6.20 7.70 10.84
CA VAL A 176 -6.17 6.23 10.79
C VAL A 176 -4.73 5.77 10.74
N THR A 177 -4.36 4.79 11.55
CA THR A 177 -3.04 4.17 11.55
C THR A 177 -3.15 2.72 11.10
N VAL A 178 -2.52 2.37 9.98
CA VAL A 178 -2.46 1.00 9.46
C VAL A 178 -1.02 0.51 9.57
N ASN A 179 -0.77 -0.57 10.30
CA ASN A 179 0.56 -1.14 10.53
C ASN A 179 1.61 -0.08 10.93
N GLY A 180 1.22 0.85 11.82
CA GLY A 180 2.08 1.94 12.31
C GLY A 180 2.14 3.17 11.41
N THR A 181 1.64 3.12 10.17
CA THR A 181 1.60 4.28 9.26
C THR A 181 0.30 5.05 9.40
N THR A 182 0.40 6.36 9.66
CA THR A 182 -0.77 7.21 9.88
C THR A 182 -1.16 7.97 8.61
N SER A 183 -2.44 7.95 8.28
CA SER A 183 -3.09 8.67 7.18
C SER A 183 -4.32 9.43 7.68
N GLN A 184 -4.79 10.39 6.88
CA GLN A 184 -5.99 11.16 7.20
C GLN A 184 -7.19 10.64 6.39
N MET A 185 -8.24 10.29 7.11
CA MET A 185 -9.58 10.06 6.56
C MET A 185 -10.28 11.39 6.33
N ASP A 186 -11.23 11.42 5.41
CA ASP A 186 -12.09 12.58 5.19
C ASP A 186 -13.35 12.59 6.05
N VAL A 187 -13.62 11.48 6.76
CA VAL A 187 -14.74 11.33 7.69
C VAL A 187 -14.28 10.59 8.94
N THR A 188 -14.75 11.01 10.10
CA THR A 188 -14.40 10.40 11.40
C THR A 188 -15.21 9.13 11.65
N PRO A 189 -14.69 8.15 12.43
CA PRO A 189 -15.52 7.13 13.06
C PRO A 189 -16.61 7.78 13.91
N VAL A 190 -17.85 7.33 13.77
CA VAL A 190 -19.01 7.86 14.51
C VAL A 190 -19.64 6.79 15.38
N MET A 191 -20.19 7.20 16.52
CA MET A 191 -20.96 6.31 17.38
C MET A 191 -22.44 6.67 17.26
N LYS A 192 -23.26 5.69 16.89
CA LYS A 192 -24.69 5.87 16.69
C LYS A 192 -25.43 4.64 17.22
N ASP A 193 -26.44 4.87 18.05
CA ASP A 193 -27.29 3.81 18.62
C ASP A 193 -26.50 2.66 19.27
N GLY A 194 -25.45 3.01 20.02
CA GLY A 194 -24.57 2.04 20.69
C GLY A 194 -23.61 1.29 19.77
N SER A 195 -23.63 1.55 18.46
CA SER A 195 -22.72 0.95 17.47
C SER A 195 -21.70 1.96 16.97
N THR A 196 -20.47 1.49 16.75
CA THR A 196 -19.42 2.27 16.09
C THR A 196 -19.49 2.04 14.58
N PHE A 197 -19.53 3.13 13.83
CA PHE A 197 -19.51 3.13 12.38
C PHE A 197 -18.21 3.74 11.87
N ILE A 198 -17.68 3.15 10.81
CA ILE A 198 -16.48 3.62 10.13
C ILE A 198 -16.73 3.77 8.63
N PRO A 199 -16.03 4.70 7.97
CA PRO A 199 -16.08 4.83 6.52
C PRO A 199 -15.44 3.60 5.86
N LEU A 200 -16.25 2.79 5.19
CA LEU A 200 -15.85 1.48 4.66
C LEU A 200 -14.71 1.56 3.63
N ARG A 201 -14.57 2.68 2.91
CA ARG A 201 -13.47 2.92 1.96
C ARG A 201 -12.10 2.67 2.60
N TYR A 202 -11.87 3.24 3.78
CA TYR A 202 -10.55 3.19 4.44
C TYR A 202 -10.24 1.81 5.01
N LEU A 203 -11.27 1.06 5.39
CA LEU A 203 -11.09 -0.34 5.74
C LEU A 203 -10.76 -1.17 4.50
N GLY A 204 -11.48 -0.95 3.39
CA GLY A 204 -11.24 -1.66 2.13
C GLY A 204 -9.85 -1.46 1.55
N GLU A 205 -9.36 -0.21 1.58
CA GLU A 205 -8.00 0.14 1.17
C GLU A 205 -6.95 -0.57 2.05
N ALA A 206 -7.17 -0.63 3.37
CA ALA A 206 -6.25 -1.28 4.30
C ALA A 206 -6.21 -2.82 4.14
N ILE A 207 -7.28 -3.42 3.60
CA ILE A 207 -7.40 -4.89 3.44
C ILE A 207 -7.28 -5.35 1.98
N GLY A 208 -6.99 -4.44 1.04
CA GLY A 208 -6.73 -4.76 -0.36
C GLY A 208 -7.95 -5.21 -1.18
N VAL A 209 -9.14 -4.69 -0.88
CA VAL A 209 -10.37 -5.01 -1.65
C VAL A 209 -10.82 -3.87 -2.55
N ASP A 210 -11.38 -4.21 -3.70
CA ASP A 210 -11.92 -3.24 -4.65
C ASP A 210 -13.27 -2.70 -4.16
N ILE A 211 -13.40 -1.38 -4.04
CA ILE A 211 -14.63 -0.72 -3.61
C ILE A 211 -15.17 0.19 -4.71
N THR A 212 -16.42 -0.05 -5.12
CA THR A 212 -17.15 0.77 -6.09
C THR A 212 -18.45 1.32 -5.48
N TRP A 213 -18.73 2.61 -5.67
CA TRP A 213 -19.97 3.26 -5.22
C TRP A 213 -20.81 3.74 -6.40
N ASP A 214 -22.09 3.33 -6.44
CA ASP A 214 -23.11 3.84 -7.35
C ASP A 214 -24.03 4.80 -6.59
N ASN A 215 -23.86 6.10 -6.85
CA ASN A 215 -24.63 7.14 -6.17
C ASN A 215 -26.09 7.20 -6.61
N THR A 216 -26.42 6.71 -7.80
CA THR A 216 -27.79 6.66 -8.33
C THR A 216 -28.58 5.57 -7.64
N LYS A 217 -27.98 4.39 -7.50
CA LYS A 217 -28.59 3.23 -6.82
C LYS A 217 -28.43 3.25 -5.31
N LYS A 218 -27.58 4.14 -4.78
CA LYS A 218 -27.16 4.19 -3.38
C LYS A 218 -26.58 2.85 -2.92
N THR A 219 -25.76 2.26 -3.79
CA THR A 219 -25.22 0.91 -3.63
C THR A 219 -23.70 0.93 -3.64
N LEU A 220 -23.10 0.26 -2.67
CA LEU A 220 -21.66 0.00 -2.59
C LEU A 220 -21.41 -1.46 -2.94
N TRP A 221 -20.43 -1.70 -3.80
CA TRP A 221 -19.91 -3.02 -4.14
C TRP A 221 -18.50 -3.15 -3.59
N ILE A 222 -18.24 -4.23 -2.87
CA ILE A 222 -16.90 -4.68 -2.52
C ILE A 222 -16.64 -5.97 -3.30
N LYS A 223 -15.48 -6.05 -3.96
CA LYS A 223 -15.06 -7.25 -4.65
C LYS A 223 -13.69 -7.69 -4.14
N ASP A 224 -13.58 -8.97 -3.78
CA ASP A 224 -12.30 -9.69 -3.69
C ASP A 224 -12.20 -10.69 -4.87
N ARG A 225 -11.10 -11.44 -4.98
CA ARG A 225 -10.92 -12.53 -5.99
C ARG A 225 -12.17 -13.40 -6.15
N ASP A 226 -12.76 -13.87 -5.06
CA ASP A 226 -13.83 -14.89 -5.07
C ASP A 226 -15.19 -14.37 -4.59
N ASN A 227 -15.23 -13.24 -3.88
CA ASN A 227 -16.44 -12.75 -3.23
C ASN A 227 -16.89 -11.39 -3.72
N THR A 228 -18.20 -11.20 -3.75
CA THR A 228 -18.85 -9.91 -4.00
C THR A 228 -19.82 -9.59 -2.88
N ALA A 229 -19.57 -8.47 -2.20
CA ALA A 229 -20.41 -7.94 -1.14
C ALA A 229 -21.11 -6.65 -1.59
N VAL A 230 -22.41 -6.54 -1.31
CA VAL A 230 -23.26 -5.42 -1.73
C VAL A 230 -23.92 -4.78 -0.53
N PHE A 231 -23.68 -3.48 -0.35
CA PHE A 231 -24.34 -2.68 0.70
C PHE A 231 -25.25 -1.65 0.04
N ARG A 232 -26.43 -1.43 0.62
CA ARG A 232 -27.38 -0.41 0.13
C ARG A 232 -27.70 0.55 1.26
N ALA A 233 -27.53 1.86 1.02
CA ALA A 233 -27.80 2.88 2.02
C ALA A 233 -29.22 2.75 2.60
N GLY A 234 -29.33 2.82 3.91
CA GLY A 234 -30.57 2.67 4.66
C GLY A 234 -30.96 1.22 5.00
N GLN A 235 -30.24 0.21 4.50
CA GLN A 235 -30.53 -1.19 4.80
C GLN A 235 -29.68 -1.70 5.97
N SER A 236 -30.31 -2.49 6.83
CA SER A 236 -29.67 -3.24 7.93
C SER A 236 -29.21 -4.64 7.50
N TYR A 237 -29.03 -4.85 6.19
CA TYR A 237 -28.46 -6.06 5.64
C TYR A 237 -27.51 -5.74 4.48
N MET A 238 -26.65 -6.68 4.14
CA MET A 238 -25.83 -6.71 2.95
C MET A 238 -26.08 -8.00 2.16
N GLU A 239 -25.70 -8.05 0.89
CA GLU A 239 -25.74 -9.26 0.08
C GLU A 239 -24.30 -9.75 -0.15
N LEU A 240 -23.96 -10.95 0.31
CA LEU A 240 -22.68 -11.62 0.03
C LEU A 240 -22.93 -12.74 -0.97
N ASN A 241 -22.35 -12.63 -2.17
CA ASN A 241 -22.55 -13.58 -3.27
C ASN A 241 -24.04 -13.85 -3.56
N GLY A 242 -24.87 -12.82 -3.41
CA GLY A 242 -26.32 -12.90 -3.58
C GLY A 242 -27.12 -13.34 -2.35
N GLU A 243 -26.46 -13.82 -1.28
CA GLU A 243 -27.13 -14.20 -0.04
C GLU A 243 -27.23 -13.01 0.93
N ARG A 244 -28.41 -12.78 1.52
CA ARG A 244 -28.59 -11.69 2.48
C ARG A 244 -27.97 -12.04 3.84
N LYS A 245 -27.09 -11.17 4.33
CA LYS A 245 -26.54 -11.19 5.69
C LYS A 245 -27.02 -9.96 6.46
N ASN A 246 -27.63 -10.19 7.63
CA ASN A 246 -27.99 -9.11 8.54
C ASN A 246 -26.72 -8.50 9.14
N ILE A 247 -26.63 -7.17 9.14
CA ILE A 247 -25.45 -6.43 9.61
C ILE A 247 -25.71 -5.70 10.94
N GLY A 248 -26.88 -5.90 11.54
CA GLY A 248 -27.24 -5.41 12.87
C GLY A 248 -27.70 -3.95 12.92
N ALA A 249 -27.25 -3.09 12.00
CA ALA A 249 -27.70 -1.69 11.92
C ALA A 249 -27.70 -1.15 10.47
N PRO A 250 -28.56 -0.17 10.14
CA PRO A 250 -28.59 0.39 8.80
C PRO A 250 -27.28 1.05 8.41
N VAL A 251 -26.73 0.72 7.24
CA VAL A 251 -25.66 1.54 6.65
C VAL A 251 -26.21 2.90 6.27
N PHE A 252 -25.41 3.95 6.39
CA PHE A 252 -25.84 5.31 6.03
C PHE A 252 -24.74 6.07 5.32
N LEU A 253 -25.12 7.16 4.67
CA LEU A 253 -24.17 8.10 4.10
C LEU A 253 -23.89 9.20 5.12
N ASP A 254 -22.62 9.46 5.35
CA ASP A 254 -22.15 10.62 6.09
C ASP A 254 -21.03 11.29 5.31
N SER A 255 -21.19 12.58 5.04
CA SER A 255 -20.22 13.37 4.26
C SER A 255 -19.77 12.71 2.95
N GLY A 256 -20.70 12.02 2.26
CA GLY A 256 -20.43 11.31 1.01
C GLY A 256 -19.66 10.00 1.15
N ARG A 257 -19.56 9.44 2.36
CA ARG A 257 -18.97 8.12 2.65
C ARG A 257 -20.01 7.18 3.21
N VAL A 258 -19.95 5.91 2.78
CA VAL A 258 -20.79 4.85 3.34
C VAL A 258 -20.21 4.43 4.69
N GLN A 259 -21.02 4.59 5.73
CA GLN A 259 -20.73 4.24 7.10
C GLN A 259 -21.29 2.85 7.38
N VAL A 260 -20.43 1.96 7.90
CA VAL A 260 -20.78 0.57 8.21
C VAL A 260 -20.45 0.23 9.66
N PRO A 261 -21.23 -0.66 10.32
CA PRO A 261 -20.91 -1.11 11.66
C PRO A 261 -19.56 -1.85 11.68
N VAL A 262 -18.59 -1.35 12.43
CA VAL A 262 -17.23 -1.93 12.46
C VAL A 262 -17.22 -3.39 12.91
N ARG A 263 -18.07 -3.72 13.89
CA ARG A 263 -18.17 -5.07 14.44
C ARG A 263 -18.58 -6.08 13.39
N PHE A 264 -19.58 -5.75 12.58
CA PHE A 264 -20.05 -6.64 11.52
C PHE A 264 -18.95 -6.92 10.50
N ILE A 265 -18.25 -5.88 10.03
CA ILE A 265 -17.19 -6.09 9.03
C ILE A 265 -16.04 -6.90 9.61
N ALA A 266 -15.69 -6.65 10.87
CA ALA A 266 -14.63 -7.40 11.53
C ALA A 266 -15.00 -8.88 11.68
N GLU A 267 -16.21 -9.19 12.14
CA GLU A 267 -16.71 -10.57 12.22
C GLU A 267 -16.73 -11.24 10.84
N LEU A 268 -17.23 -10.54 9.82
CA LEU A 268 -17.31 -11.05 8.44
C LEU A 268 -15.94 -11.41 7.87
N LEU A 269 -14.92 -10.62 8.20
CA LEU A 269 -13.57 -10.75 7.65
C LEU A 269 -12.59 -11.49 8.57
N GLY A 270 -13.05 -11.96 9.74
CA GLY A 270 -12.21 -12.63 10.74
C GLY A 270 -11.18 -11.71 11.41
N TRP A 271 -11.54 -10.45 11.63
CA TRP A 271 -10.74 -9.50 12.42
C TRP A 271 -11.26 -9.42 13.85
N ASP A 272 -10.34 -9.32 14.80
CA ASP A 272 -10.65 -8.95 16.18
C ASP A 272 -10.80 -7.44 16.31
N VAL A 273 -11.79 -6.97 17.06
CA VAL A 273 -11.96 -5.54 17.38
C VAL A 273 -11.85 -5.32 18.87
N LYS A 274 -11.00 -4.38 19.26
CA LYS A 274 -10.87 -3.89 20.62
C LYS A 274 -11.23 -2.41 20.69
N TRP A 275 -12.08 -2.06 21.64
CA TRP A 275 -12.35 -0.68 22.01
C TRP A 275 -11.56 -0.38 23.28
N LEU A 276 -10.60 0.54 23.21
CA LEU A 276 -9.80 0.91 24.37
C LEU A 276 -10.62 1.84 25.28
N PRO A 277 -10.77 1.53 26.59
CA PRO A 277 -11.46 2.39 27.53
C PRO A 277 -10.72 3.73 27.69
N GLY A 278 -11.45 4.85 27.70
CA GLY A 278 -10.91 6.18 28.00
C GLY A 278 -10.97 7.15 26.84
N ASP A 279 -10.26 6.88 25.74
CA ASP A 279 -10.05 7.87 24.66
C ASP A 279 -10.81 7.58 23.35
N GLY A 280 -11.57 6.48 23.30
CA GLY A 280 -12.41 6.13 22.15
C GLY A 280 -11.62 5.56 20.96
N THR A 281 -10.42 5.03 21.21
CA THR A 281 -9.64 4.30 20.20
C THR A 281 -10.27 2.93 19.90
N ILE A 282 -10.38 2.63 18.62
CA ILE A 282 -10.84 1.39 18.04
C ILE A 282 -9.63 0.75 17.35
N THR A 283 -9.29 -0.46 17.75
CA THR A 283 -8.20 -1.23 17.14
C THR A 283 -8.76 -2.49 16.52
N LEU A 284 -8.50 -2.71 15.23
CA LEU A 284 -8.78 -3.96 14.53
C LEU A 284 -7.46 -4.71 14.36
N THR A 285 -7.46 -6.01 14.67
CA THR A 285 -6.29 -6.88 14.48
C THR A 285 -6.68 -8.16 13.76
N LYS A 286 -5.85 -8.61 12.82
CA LYS A 286 -6.00 -9.93 12.19
C LYS A 286 -4.64 -10.59 12.05
N ALA A 287 -4.54 -11.87 12.43
CA ALA A 287 -3.33 -12.65 12.21
C ALA A 287 -3.07 -12.74 10.70
N MET A 288 -1.84 -12.49 10.29
CA MET A 288 -1.44 -12.72 8.90
C MET A 288 -1.62 -14.20 8.60
N ASP A 289 -2.39 -14.47 7.55
CA ASP A 289 -2.67 -15.83 7.14
C ASP A 289 -1.41 -16.42 6.52
N ALA A 290 -0.72 -17.28 7.25
CA ALA A 290 0.56 -17.88 6.84
C ALA A 290 0.43 -18.69 5.52
N THR A 291 -0.79 -19.05 5.10
CA THR A 291 -1.06 -19.73 3.82
C THR A 291 -1.11 -18.80 2.61
N MET A 292 -1.21 -17.48 2.78
CA MET A 292 -1.09 -16.50 1.68
C MET A 292 0.38 -16.26 1.27
N VAL A 293 1.35 -16.74 2.06
CA VAL A 293 2.80 -16.67 1.79
C VAL A 293 3.25 -17.77 0.81
N HIS A 294 2.35 -18.69 0.42
CA HIS A 294 2.67 -19.83 -0.45
C HIS A 294 1.83 -19.94 -1.72
N SER A 295 1.08 -18.89 -2.09
CA SER A 295 0.40 -18.85 -3.38
C SER A 295 0.61 -17.50 -4.05
N HIS A 296 1.77 -17.30 -4.67
CA HIS A 296 1.92 -17.08 -6.11
C HIS A 296 3.40 -17.02 -6.51
#